data_AF-J2VAL6-F1
#
_entry.id   AF-J2VAL6-F1
#
_cell.length_a   1.000
_cell.length_b   1.000
_cell.length_c   1.000
_cell.angle_alpha   90.00
_cell.angle_beta   90.00
_cell.angle_gamma   90.00
#
_symmetry.space_group_name_H-M   'P 1'
#
loop_
_entity.id
_entity.type
_entity.pdbx_description
1 polymer ?
#
loop_
_entity_poly.entity_id
_entity_poly.type
_entity_poly.pdbx_seq_one_letter_code
_entity_poly.pdbx_strand_id
1 'polypeptide(L)'
;MSAPGQASLGARRGKREVIDVAERRVPDRRLDQLLHVRKQRLSRLERERNEALQSWRLMRKKLHGSKLRWRRAQEEAREQWEAARQSFTDMVITSGEFRKAKAVYERMKKEAIKLRLDCKEIARASRAAGQFFFDARQMVQDANKQQEKLGVLRDELRAAEAALEAQG
;
A
#
# COMPACT_ATOMS: atom_id res chain seq x y z
N MET A 1 -55.46 14.39 -88.42
CA MET A 1 -54.57 13.32 -87.92
C MET A 1 -53.14 13.83 -88.05
N SER A 2 -52.25 13.92 -87.07
CA SER A 2 -52.22 13.66 -85.62
C SER A 2 -51.07 14.56 -85.11
N ALA A 3 -51.34 15.40 -84.11
CA ALA A 3 -50.83 15.31 -82.73
C ALA A 3 -49.38 15.78 -82.47
N PRO A 4 -49.12 16.46 -81.33
CA PRO A 4 -47.90 17.21 -81.05
C PRO A 4 -46.91 16.43 -80.17
N GLY A 5 -45.69 16.98 -80.02
CA GLY A 5 -44.88 16.80 -78.81
C GLY A 5 -43.47 16.27 -79.06
N GLN A 6 -42.49 17.00 -78.56
CA GLN A 6 -41.49 16.42 -77.66
C GLN A 6 -40.74 17.54 -76.94
N ALA A 7 -41.09 17.73 -75.67
CA ALA A 7 -40.27 18.39 -74.69
C ALA A 7 -38.95 17.61 -74.56
N SER A 8 -37.81 18.28 -74.77
CA SER A 8 -36.50 17.70 -74.51
C SER A 8 -36.27 17.60 -73.00
N LEU A 9 -36.68 16.47 -72.43
CA LEU A 9 -36.35 16.04 -71.08
C LEU A 9 -34.87 15.63 -71.01
N GLY A 10 -34.13 16.29 -70.12
CA GLY A 10 -33.02 15.70 -69.38
C GLY A 10 -31.65 15.67 -70.08
N ALA A 11 -30.83 16.69 -69.80
CA ALA A 11 -29.38 16.54 -69.88
C ALA A 11 -28.95 15.37 -68.98
N ARG A 12 -28.27 14.38 -69.57
CA ARG A 12 -27.74 13.21 -68.86
C ARG A 12 -26.82 13.68 -67.73
N ARG A 13 -27.26 13.52 -66.48
CA ARG A 13 -26.39 13.67 -65.29
C ARG A 13 -25.19 12.74 -65.49
N GLY A 14 -23.99 13.32 -65.52
CA GLY A 14 -22.74 12.55 -65.54
C GLY A 14 -22.76 11.51 -64.41
N LYS A 15 -22.43 10.27 -64.75
CA LYS A 15 -22.31 9.18 -63.78
C LYS A 15 -21.26 9.62 -62.75
N ARG A 16 -21.66 9.75 -61.49
CA ARG A 16 -20.72 9.93 -60.38
C ARG A 16 -19.93 8.64 -60.26
N GLU A 17 -18.63 8.68 -60.51
CA GLU A 17 -17.74 7.57 -60.17
C GLU A 17 -17.77 7.40 -58.66
N VAL A 18 -18.10 6.19 -58.21
CA VAL A 18 -18.02 5.84 -56.80
C VAL A 18 -16.53 5.76 -56.47
N ILE A 19 -16.01 6.81 -55.86
CA ILE A 19 -14.67 6.78 -55.26
C ILE A 19 -14.79 5.82 -54.08
N ASP A 20 -14.15 4.66 -54.16
CA ASP A 20 -13.93 3.81 -52.99
C ASP A 20 -13.02 4.59 -52.03
N VAL A 21 -13.66 5.34 -51.14
CA VAL A 21 -12.97 6.00 -50.02
C VAL A 21 -12.58 4.87 -49.07
N ALA A 22 -11.29 4.54 -49.02
CA ALA A 22 -10.76 3.58 -48.06
C ALA A 22 -11.30 3.91 -46.66
N GLU A 23 -12.08 3.01 -46.07
CA GLU A 23 -12.68 3.24 -44.76
C GLU A 23 -11.56 3.49 -43.73
N ARG A 24 -11.72 4.56 -42.94
CA ARG A 24 -10.74 4.94 -41.93
C ARG A 24 -10.63 3.80 -40.91
N ARG A 25 -9.44 3.20 -40.81
CA ARG A 25 -9.15 2.10 -39.88
C ARG A 25 -9.50 2.53 -38.44
N VAL A 26 -10.32 1.74 -37.76
CA VAL A 26 -10.68 2.01 -36.36
C VAL A 26 -9.43 1.80 -35.48
N PRO A 27 -9.01 2.80 -34.68
CA PRO A 27 -7.84 2.66 -33.83
C PRO A 27 -8.08 1.63 -32.72
N ASP A 28 -7.13 0.73 -32.50
CA ASP A 28 -7.22 -0.29 -31.46
C ASP A 28 -7.06 0.34 -30.06
N ARG A 29 -8.15 0.34 -29.27
CA ARG A 29 -8.18 0.94 -27.92
C ARG A 29 -7.84 -0.06 -26.80
N ARG A 30 -7.53 -1.32 -27.11
CA ARG A 30 -7.31 -2.38 -26.11
C ARG A 30 -6.17 -2.05 -25.15
N LEU A 31 -5.08 -1.48 -25.66
CA LEU A 31 -3.92 -1.10 -24.83
C LEU A 31 -4.25 0.07 -23.89
N ASP A 32 -4.99 1.07 -24.38
CA ASP A 32 -5.42 2.22 -23.57
C ASP A 32 -6.41 1.78 -22.48
N GLN A 33 -7.33 0.87 -22.78
CA GLN A 33 -8.22 0.26 -21.79
C GLN A 33 -7.44 -0.53 -20.73
N LEU A 34 -6.44 -1.32 -21.14
CA LEU A 34 -5.59 -2.07 -20.23
C LEU A 34 -4.79 -1.13 -19.30
N LEU A 35 -4.19 -0.07 -19.85
CA LEU A 35 -3.48 0.96 -19.10
C LEU A 35 -4.39 1.66 -18.09
N HIS A 36 -5.65 1.94 -18.47
CA HIS A 36 -6.63 2.55 -17.59
C HIS A 36 -6.96 1.65 -16.39
N VAL A 37 -7.32 0.38 -16.64
CA VAL A 37 -7.62 -0.60 -15.58
C VAL A 37 -6.42 -0.82 -14.66
N ARG A 38 -5.21 -0.91 -15.23
CA ARG A 38 -3.99 -1.06 -14.43
C ARG A 38 -3.66 0.17 -13.59
N LYS A 39 -3.91 1.39 -14.10
CA LYS A 39 -3.79 2.62 -13.32
C LYS A 39 -4.73 2.60 -12.10
N GLN A 40 -5.98 2.16 -12.26
CA GLN A 40 -6.91 2.02 -11.14
C GLN A 40 -6.42 0.98 -10.11
N ARG A 41 -5.94 -0.18 -10.58
CA ARG A 41 -5.38 -1.22 -9.70
C ARG A 41 -4.13 -0.73 -8.95
N LEU A 42 -3.25 0.01 -9.62
CA LEU A 42 -2.08 0.63 -9.00
C LEU A 42 -2.49 1.59 -7.88
N SER A 43 -3.46 2.47 -8.12
CA SER A 43 -3.96 3.37 -7.08
C SER A 43 -4.54 2.62 -5.88
N ARG A 44 -5.17 1.45 -6.09
CA ARG A 44 -5.61 0.58 -5.00
C ARG A 44 -4.43 -0.01 -4.22
N LEU A 45 -3.42 -0.55 -4.90
CA LEU A 45 -2.22 -1.10 -4.26
C LEU A 45 -1.47 -0.03 -3.45
N GLU A 46 -1.42 1.21 -3.94
CA GLU A 46 -0.80 2.32 -3.21
C GLU A 46 -1.54 2.66 -1.91
N ARG A 47 -2.88 2.58 -1.92
CA ARG A 47 -3.71 2.72 -0.70
C ARG A 47 -3.43 1.59 0.28
N GLU A 48 -3.47 0.34 -0.18
CA GLU A 48 -3.19 -0.84 0.64
C GLU A 48 -1.78 -0.77 1.26
N ARG A 49 -0.76 -0.35 0.49
CA ARG A 49 0.59 -0.08 1.00
C ARG A 49 0.59 1.01 2.07
N ASN A 50 -0.13 2.11 1.86
CA ASN A 50 -0.21 3.19 2.83
C ASN A 50 -0.88 2.74 4.13
N GLU A 51 -1.97 1.98 4.05
CA GLU A 51 -2.64 1.38 5.20
C GLU A 51 -1.71 0.43 5.96
N ALA A 52 -0.97 -0.42 5.24
CA ALA A 52 0.04 -1.29 5.82
C ALA A 52 1.15 -0.50 6.53
N LEU A 53 1.62 0.60 5.95
CA LEU A 53 2.60 1.49 6.56
C LEU A 53 2.08 2.10 7.87
N GLN A 54 0.84 2.59 7.88
CA GLN A 54 0.24 3.16 9.09
C GLN A 54 0.06 2.10 10.18
N SER A 55 -0.40 0.90 9.82
CA SER A 55 -0.50 -0.24 10.73
C SER A 55 0.87 -0.59 11.33
N TRP A 56 1.91 -0.67 10.49
CA TRP A 56 3.26 -0.96 10.96
C TRP A 56 3.80 0.14 11.90
N ARG A 57 3.60 1.41 11.57
CA ARG A 57 3.97 2.54 12.44
C ARG A 57 3.25 2.49 13.79
N LEU A 58 1.95 2.21 13.77
CA LEU A 58 1.15 2.04 14.99
C LEU A 58 1.72 0.91 15.86
N MET A 59 2.04 -0.24 15.27
CA MET A 59 2.62 -1.37 16.01
C MET A 59 3.99 -1.04 16.58
N ARG A 60 4.84 -0.30 15.84
CA ARG A 60 6.13 0.18 16.37
C ARG A 60 5.95 1.12 17.56
N LYS A 61 4.97 2.04 17.50
CA LYS A 61 4.63 2.93 18.63
C LYS A 61 4.14 2.13 19.85
N LYS A 62 3.26 1.16 19.64
CA LYS A 62 2.79 0.24 20.70
C LYS A 62 3.96 -0.54 21.32
N LEU A 63 4.86 -1.08 20.49
CA LEU A 63 6.05 -1.79 20.96
C LEU A 63 6.95 -0.90 21.81
N HIS A 64 7.21 0.33 21.36
CA HIS A 64 7.98 1.31 22.11
C HIS A 64 7.36 1.59 23.49
N GLY A 65 6.06 1.90 23.52
CA GLY A 65 5.34 2.15 24.77
C GLY A 65 5.36 0.93 25.71
N SER A 66 5.21 -0.28 25.17
CA SER A 66 5.27 -1.51 25.97
C SER A 66 6.67 -1.74 26.57
N LYS A 67 7.73 -1.53 25.78
CA LYS A 67 9.12 -1.64 26.27
C LYS A 67 9.39 -0.64 27.38
N LEU A 68 8.91 0.59 27.25
CA LEU A 68 9.08 1.62 28.25
C LEU A 68 8.39 1.22 29.57
N ARG A 69 7.14 0.74 29.51
CA ARG A 69 6.43 0.22 30.68
C ARG A 69 7.16 -0.94 31.36
N TRP A 70 7.66 -1.89 30.57
CA TRP A 70 8.42 -3.02 31.10
C TRP A 70 9.70 -2.57 31.82
N ARG A 71 10.48 -1.67 31.19
CA ARG A 71 11.71 -1.14 31.80
C ARG A 71 11.42 -0.39 33.10
N ARG A 72 10.39 0.46 33.09
CA ARG A 72 9.95 1.19 34.27
C ARG A 72 9.53 0.25 35.41
N ALA A 73 8.72 -0.76 35.13
CA ALA A 73 8.32 -1.74 36.15
C ALA A 73 9.53 -2.53 36.71
N GLN A 74 10.54 -2.79 35.89
CA GLN A 74 11.78 -3.44 36.33
C GLN A 74 12.61 -2.53 37.24
N GLU A 75 12.71 -1.25 36.88
CA GLU A 75 13.39 -0.22 37.66
C GLU A 75 12.71 0.02 39.00
N GLU A 76 11.38 0.22 39.01
CA GLU A 76 10.58 0.38 40.24
C GLU A 76 10.73 -0.83 41.17
N ALA A 77 10.70 -2.06 40.63
CA ALA A 77 10.91 -3.27 41.43
C ALA A 77 12.31 -3.32 42.05
N ARG A 78 13.33 -2.88 41.29
CA ARG A 78 14.72 -2.84 41.76
C ARG A 78 14.91 -1.79 42.84
N GLU A 79 14.43 -0.57 42.62
CA GLU A 79 14.51 0.54 43.59
C GLU A 79 13.80 0.19 44.89
N GLN A 80 12.60 -0.39 44.81
CA GLN A 80 11.85 -0.84 45.98
C GLN A 80 12.64 -1.89 46.78
N TRP A 81 13.28 -2.82 46.10
CA TRP A 81 14.07 -3.87 46.75
C TRP A 81 15.36 -3.35 47.37
N GLU A 82 16.07 -2.47 46.67
CA GLU A 82 17.27 -1.80 47.19
C GLU A 82 16.95 -0.96 48.41
N ALA A 83 15.86 -0.16 48.38
CA ALA A 83 15.41 0.63 49.52
C ALA A 83 15.03 -0.24 50.73
N ALA A 84 14.33 -1.35 50.51
CA ALA A 84 13.97 -2.28 51.58
C ALA A 84 15.20 -2.96 52.21
N ARG A 85 16.20 -3.32 51.39
CA ARG A 85 17.48 -3.88 51.87
C ARG A 85 18.28 -2.85 52.66
N GLN A 86 18.34 -1.61 52.20
CA GLN A 86 19.03 -0.54 52.90
C GLN A 86 18.37 -0.29 54.26
N SER A 87 17.04 -0.12 54.28
CA SER A 87 16.27 0.11 55.52
C SER A 87 16.42 -1.03 56.53
N PHE A 88 16.54 -2.28 56.08
CA PHE A 88 16.77 -3.42 56.95
C PHE A 88 18.21 -3.44 57.50
N THR A 89 19.19 -3.15 56.65
CA THR A 89 20.61 -3.04 57.04
C THR A 89 20.82 -1.93 58.07
N ASP A 90 20.16 -0.79 57.87
CA ASP A 90 20.20 0.38 58.75
C ASP A 90 19.36 0.19 60.03
N MET A 91 18.78 -1.01 60.23
CA MET A 91 17.91 -1.35 61.36
C MET A 91 16.69 -0.42 61.50
N VAL A 92 16.27 0.23 60.42
CA VAL A 92 15.09 1.12 60.37
C VAL A 92 13.79 0.31 60.36
N ILE A 93 13.81 -0.89 59.77
CA ILE A 93 12.66 -1.80 59.70
C ILE A 93 12.94 -3.14 60.38
N THR A 94 11.88 -3.77 60.87
CA THR A 94 11.93 -5.08 61.50
C THR A 94 12.08 -6.22 60.48
N SER A 95 12.47 -7.40 60.97
CA SER A 95 12.53 -8.61 60.15
C SER A 95 11.17 -9.00 59.54
N GLY A 96 10.07 -8.73 60.25
CA GLY A 96 8.71 -8.94 59.76
C GLY A 96 8.36 -8.02 58.59
N GLU A 97 8.72 -6.74 58.68
CA GLU A 97 8.52 -5.76 57.62
C GLU A 97 9.41 -6.05 56.40
N PHE A 98 10.65 -6.49 56.61
CA PHE A 98 11.53 -6.91 55.53
C PHE A 98 10.97 -8.11 54.75
N ARG A 99 10.38 -9.11 55.44
CA ARG A 99 9.69 -10.23 54.77
C ARG A 99 8.49 -9.76 53.95
N LYS A 100 7.71 -8.80 54.46
CA LYS A 100 6.59 -8.19 53.71
C LYS A 100 7.12 -7.46 52.47
N ALA A 101 8.19 -6.67 52.59
CA ALA A 101 8.81 -5.98 51.47
C ALA A 101 9.34 -6.95 50.40
N LYS A 102 9.93 -8.08 50.80
CA LYS A 102 10.32 -9.16 49.87
C LYS A 102 9.12 -9.74 49.12
N ALA A 103 7.99 -9.94 49.78
CA ALA A 103 6.76 -10.42 49.14
C ALA A 103 6.18 -9.38 48.14
N VAL A 104 6.32 -8.08 48.42
CA VAL A 104 6.00 -7.00 47.46
C VAL A 104 6.92 -7.09 46.24
N TYR A 105 8.23 -7.14 46.45
CA TYR A 105 9.20 -7.27 45.36
C TYR A 105 8.91 -8.47 44.44
N GLU A 106 8.64 -9.65 45.01
CA GLU A 106 8.33 -10.84 44.19
C GLU A 106 7.04 -10.67 43.37
N ARG A 107 6.06 -9.89 43.85
CA ARG A 107 4.87 -9.53 43.06
C ARG A 107 5.24 -8.59 41.91
N MET A 108 5.98 -7.52 42.18
CA MET A 108 6.44 -6.58 41.16
C MET A 108 7.29 -7.26 40.08
N LYS A 109 8.16 -8.19 40.50
CA LYS A 109 8.96 -9.02 39.58
C LYS A 109 8.09 -9.87 38.66
N LYS A 110 7.04 -10.51 39.20
CA LYS A 110 6.08 -11.28 38.39
C LYS A 110 5.33 -10.38 37.40
N GLU A 111 4.95 -9.18 37.81
CA GLU A 111 4.32 -8.19 36.93
C GLU A 111 5.25 -7.74 35.79
N ALA A 112 6.52 -7.45 36.10
CA ALA A 112 7.52 -7.12 35.08
C ALA A 112 7.74 -8.28 34.09
N ILE A 113 7.67 -9.54 34.54
CA ILE A 113 7.71 -10.71 33.66
C ILE A 113 6.50 -10.76 32.73
N LYS A 114 5.29 -10.49 33.22
CA LYS A 114 4.07 -10.41 32.39
C LYS A 114 4.23 -9.33 31.31
N LEU A 115 4.64 -8.12 31.70
CA LEU A 115 4.90 -7.03 30.75
C LEU A 115 5.96 -7.39 29.70
N ARG A 116 6.97 -8.18 30.07
CA ARG A 116 7.98 -8.68 29.12
C ARG A 116 7.38 -9.66 28.10
N LEU A 117 6.45 -10.52 28.53
CA LEU A 117 5.73 -11.42 27.62
C LEU A 117 4.88 -10.62 26.63
N ASP A 118 4.12 -9.63 27.10
CA ASP A 118 3.33 -8.74 26.25
C ASP A 118 4.23 -8.02 25.23
N CYS A 119 5.41 -7.54 25.66
CA CYS A 119 6.38 -6.93 24.75
C CYS A 119 6.82 -7.89 23.64
N LYS A 120 7.00 -9.19 23.93
CA LYS A 120 7.39 -10.19 22.94
C LYS A 120 6.26 -10.43 21.93
N GLU A 121 5.01 -10.48 22.40
CA GLU A 121 3.84 -10.63 21.53
C GLU A 121 3.68 -9.44 20.60
N ILE A 122 3.75 -8.22 21.14
CA ILE A 122 3.69 -6.99 20.34
C ILE A 122 4.88 -6.92 19.36
N ALA A 123 6.07 -7.39 19.77
CA ALA A 123 7.21 -7.45 18.85
C ALA A 123 6.98 -8.41 17.68
N ARG A 124 6.33 -9.56 17.90
CA ARG A 124 5.92 -10.48 16.82
C ARG A 124 4.91 -9.81 15.89
N ALA A 125 3.87 -9.20 16.44
CA ALA A 125 2.86 -8.47 15.66
C ALA A 125 3.48 -7.31 14.85
N SER A 126 4.41 -6.57 15.45
CA SER A 126 5.12 -5.49 14.76
C SER A 126 6.02 -5.98 13.62
N ARG A 127 6.60 -7.18 13.73
CA ARG A 127 7.36 -7.78 12.63
C ARG A 127 6.44 -8.23 11.51
N ALA A 128 5.32 -8.89 11.83
CA ALA A 128 4.33 -9.31 10.86
C ALA A 128 3.74 -8.11 10.08
N ALA A 129 3.35 -7.04 10.78
CA ALA A 129 2.91 -5.80 10.14
C ALA A 129 3.99 -5.17 9.22
N GLY A 130 5.26 -5.28 9.61
CA GLY A 130 6.38 -4.86 8.78
C GLY A 130 6.50 -5.69 7.50
N GLN A 131 6.39 -7.02 7.62
CA GLN A 131 6.41 -7.92 6.47
C GLN A 131 5.31 -7.56 5.46
N PHE A 132 4.06 -7.42 5.92
CA PHE A 132 2.94 -7.00 5.06
C PHE A 132 3.20 -5.67 4.35
N PHE A 133 3.79 -4.69 5.03
CA PHE A 133 4.16 -3.42 4.39
C PHE A 133 5.24 -3.60 3.31
N PHE A 134 6.28 -4.38 3.57
CA PHE A 134 7.34 -4.60 2.59
C PHE A 134 6.85 -5.38 1.37
N ASP A 135 5.97 -6.36 1.58
CA ASP A 135 5.34 -7.11 0.50
C ASP A 135 4.45 -6.17 -0.35
N ALA A 136 3.59 -5.37 0.29
CA ALA A 136 2.77 -4.39 -0.42
C ALA A 136 3.61 -3.34 -1.15
N ARG A 137 4.73 -2.90 -0.57
CA ARG A 137 5.68 -1.99 -1.22
C ARG A 137 6.28 -2.62 -2.47
N GLN A 138 6.67 -3.89 -2.40
CA GLN A 138 7.22 -4.63 -3.55
C GLN A 138 6.17 -4.75 -4.67
N MET A 139 4.93 -5.10 -4.32
CA MET A 139 3.82 -5.18 -5.28
C MET A 139 3.58 -3.86 -6.02
N VAL A 140 3.62 -2.73 -5.30
CA VAL A 140 3.49 -1.39 -5.92
C VAL A 140 4.66 -1.11 -6.86
N GLN A 141 5.90 -1.44 -6.46
CA GLN A 141 7.07 -1.23 -7.31
C GLN A 141 6.99 -2.04 -8.60
N ASP A 142 6.58 -3.30 -8.52
CA ASP A 142 6.46 -4.15 -9.70
C ASP A 142 5.29 -3.74 -10.60
N ALA A 143 4.17 -3.29 -10.01
CA ALA A 143 3.06 -2.71 -10.76
C ALA A 143 3.47 -1.42 -11.50
N ASN A 144 4.25 -0.54 -10.88
CA ASN A 144 4.78 0.67 -11.51
C ASN A 144 5.68 0.33 -12.71
N LYS A 145 6.64 -0.58 -12.54
CA LYS A 145 7.51 -1.03 -13.64
C LYS A 145 6.70 -1.59 -14.81
N GLN A 146 5.65 -2.36 -14.54
CA GLN A 146 4.78 -2.88 -15.60
C GLN A 146 3.97 -1.78 -16.28
N GLN A 147 3.48 -0.79 -15.52
CA GLN A 147 2.75 0.36 -16.06
C GLN A 147 3.64 1.22 -16.97
N GLU A 148 4.89 1.48 -16.56
CA GLU A 148 5.89 2.20 -17.34
C GLU A 148 6.18 1.49 -18.67
N LYS A 149 6.43 0.17 -18.63
CA LYS A 149 6.65 -0.65 -19.84
C LYS A 149 5.49 -0.57 -20.82
N LEU A 150 4.25 -0.66 -20.34
CA LEU A 150 3.07 -0.55 -21.20
C LEU A 150 2.89 0.88 -21.74
N GLY A 151 3.29 1.90 -20.99
CA GLY A 151 3.32 3.29 -21.45
C GLY A 151 4.27 3.47 -22.62
N VAL A 152 5.51 2.98 -22.49
CA VAL A 152 6.51 3.00 -23.57
C VAL A 152 5.98 2.28 -24.82
N LEU A 153 5.46 1.06 -24.67
CA LEU A 153 4.89 0.30 -25.80
C LEU A 153 3.75 1.04 -26.50
N ARG A 154 2.87 1.71 -25.75
CA ARG A 154 1.80 2.53 -26.35
C ARG A 154 2.37 3.68 -27.15
N ASP A 155 3.38 4.36 -26.62
CA ASP A 155 3.97 5.52 -27.28
C ASP A 155 4.74 5.11 -28.54
N GLU A 156 5.44 3.96 -28.51
CA GLU A 156 6.07 3.34 -29.69
C GLU A 156 5.05 2.94 -30.77
N LEU A 157 3.94 2.31 -30.39
CA LEU A 157 2.88 1.94 -31.34
C LEU A 157 2.26 3.17 -32.01
N ARG A 158 1.98 4.23 -31.24
CA ARG A 158 1.46 5.49 -31.80
C ARG A 158 2.46 6.16 -32.73
N ALA A 159 3.76 6.12 -32.41
CA ALA A 159 4.80 6.64 -33.28
C ALA A 159 4.89 5.84 -34.59
N ALA A 160 4.78 4.51 -34.52
CA ALA A 160 4.78 3.65 -35.70
C ALA A 160 3.53 3.86 -36.58
N GLU A 161 2.35 4.00 -35.97
CA GLU A 161 1.10 4.32 -36.68
C GLU A 161 1.21 5.67 -37.41
N ALA A 162 1.69 6.72 -36.72
CA ALA A 162 1.89 8.04 -37.32
C ALA A 162 2.92 8.03 -38.48
N ALA A 163 3.99 7.24 -38.35
CA ALA A 163 4.99 7.09 -39.41
C ALA A 163 4.43 6.39 -40.65
N LEU A 164 3.56 5.39 -40.47
CA LEU A 164 2.86 4.71 -41.57
C LEU A 164 1.85 5.64 -42.26
N GLU A 165 1.09 6.43 -41.48
CA GLU A 165 0.17 7.44 -42.03
C GLU A 165 0.87 8.58 -42.79
N ALA A 166 2.14 8.86 -42.48
CA ALA A 166 2.93 9.87 -43.19
C ALA A 166 3.58 9.34 -44.49
N GLN A 167 3.62 8.03 -44.70
CA GLN A 167 4.23 7.38 -45.87
C GLN A 167 3.22 6.91 -46.93
N GLY A 168 1.94 6.80 -46.56
CA GLY A 168 0.82 6.47 -47.46
C GLY A 168 0.01 7.69 -47.85
#